data_AF-A0A062TZD1-F1
#
_entry.id   AF-A0A062TZD1-F1
#
_cell.length_a   1.000
_cell.length_b   1.000
_cell.length_c   1.000
_cell.angle_alpha   90.00
_cell.angle_beta   90.00
_cell.angle_gamma   90.00
#
_symmetry.space_group_name_H-M   'P 1'
#
loop_
_entity.id
_entity.type
_entity.pdbx_description
1 polymer ?
#
loop_
_entity_poly.entity_id
_entity_poly.type
_entity_poly.pdbx_seq_one_letter_code
_entity_poly.pdbx_strand_id
1 'polypeptide(L)'
;MARPMRTSRQGLELIKSFEGFRARAAQLPTGIWIIGYGHTQSARRGLTVNAADAELLLRHHDLLAIEQAIVDRVLAPLNQNEFDALVSFVFNIGVEAFIASDVLAHLNSGDRLQAADALTFWRKGQVEGETRVIDALVRRRAAEKAMFLEHPSGRASVPSALVAPMLDVAASLMTPRERAVIVETRVDGDRATAAKARPASNSPQAAARAVNERLTRILGENATLASGQTPPVADNDSSHDGPSIDEITRAVSALADPLGMDEPSSVIDVTKGPPDGVERRRTPRTPSYDSPLEFGGALLPPAEPIIVDDLEQVRISDEEIERRLAENDNYHDDTWYEVMREGWPFALLAGLGIIGFLIGVDRFFREAYKLAGRTSDIYVGPLLALGSGVILVISAYYLMRVLVRRT
;
A
#
# COMPACT_ATOMS: atom_id res chain seq x y z
N MET A 1 -27.32 -0.22 10.23
CA MET A 1 -25.89 -0.13 9.87
C MET A 1 -25.80 -0.07 8.35
N ALA A 2 -25.14 0.95 7.80
CA ALA A 2 -24.89 0.99 6.35
C ALA A 2 -24.02 -0.21 5.96
N ARG A 3 -24.31 -0.86 4.82
CA ARG A 3 -23.45 -1.93 4.31
C ARG A 3 -22.04 -1.35 4.06
N PRO A 4 -20.97 -2.03 4.48
CA PRO A 4 -19.62 -1.60 4.14
C PRO A 4 -19.47 -1.55 2.61
N MET A 5 -18.85 -0.49 2.09
CA MET A 5 -18.55 -0.39 0.67
C MET A 5 -17.60 -1.51 0.26
N ARG A 6 -17.81 -2.05 -0.94
CA ARG A 6 -16.99 -3.09 -1.55
C ARG A 6 -16.65 -2.67 -2.96
N THR A 7 -15.51 -3.12 -3.43
CA THR A 7 -15.05 -2.84 -4.80
C THR A 7 -16.07 -3.41 -5.79
N SER A 8 -16.51 -2.58 -6.73
CA SER A 8 -17.45 -3.00 -7.76
C SER A 8 -16.76 -3.84 -8.84
N ARG A 9 -17.54 -4.38 -9.78
CA ARG A 9 -16.99 -5.06 -10.95
C ARG A 9 -16.11 -4.11 -11.79
N GLN A 10 -16.47 -2.83 -11.90
CA GLN A 10 -15.68 -1.87 -12.68
C GLN A 10 -14.33 -1.60 -12.03
N GLY A 11 -14.29 -1.43 -10.70
CA GLY A 11 -13.04 -1.33 -9.95
C GLY A 11 -12.16 -2.57 -10.08
N LEU A 12 -12.75 -3.77 -10.01
CA LEU A 12 -12.01 -5.03 -10.22
C LEU A 12 -11.39 -5.10 -11.62
N GLU A 13 -12.15 -4.80 -12.67
CA GLU A 13 -11.62 -4.81 -14.04
C GLU A 13 -10.50 -3.76 -14.24
N LEU A 14 -10.63 -2.58 -13.62
CA LEU A 14 -9.58 -1.56 -13.64
C LEU A 14 -8.27 -2.12 -13.05
N ILE A 15 -8.33 -2.73 -11.87
CA ILE A 15 -7.16 -3.33 -11.21
C ILE A 15 -6.57 -4.45 -12.07
N LYS A 16 -7.41 -5.39 -12.53
CA LYS A 16 -7.00 -6.52 -13.38
C LYS A 16 -6.27 -6.05 -14.64
N SER A 17 -6.73 -4.95 -15.25
CA SER A 17 -6.13 -4.40 -16.47
C SER A 17 -4.69 -3.92 -16.29
N PHE A 18 -4.29 -3.51 -15.08
CA PHE A 18 -2.93 -3.07 -14.78
C PHE A 18 -2.04 -4.16 -14.20
N GLU A 19 -2.58 -5.11 -13.44
CA GLU A 19 -1.78 -6.18 -12.83
C GLU A 19 -1.44 -7.30 -13.82
N GLY A 20 -2.36 -7.59 -14.76
CA GLY A 20 -2.26 -8.71 -15.68
C GLY A 20 -2.44 -10.06 -15.00
N PHE A 21 -2.93 -11.05 -15.75
CA PHE A 21 -3.19 -12.39 -15.23
C PHE A 21 -1.97 -13.31 -15.37
N ARG A 22 -1.59 -13.99 -14.29
CA ARG A 22 -0.54 -15.01 -14.28
C ARG A 22 -1.07 -16.36 -13.81
N ALA A 23 -1.21 -17.30 -14.74
CA ALA A 23 -1.74 -18.64 -14.45
C ALA A 23 -0.80 -19.52 -13.61
N ARG A 24 0.53 -19.30 -13.68
CA ARG A 24 1.53 -20.04 -12.90
C ARG A 24 2.28 -19.10 -11.97
N ALA A 25 2.62 -19.60 -10.79
CA ALA A 25 3.42 -18.84 -9.83
C ALA A 25 4.82 -18.53 -10.39
N ALA A 26 5.23 -17.27 -10.30
CA ALA A 26 6.55 -16.80 -10.73
C ALA A 26 7.31 -16.17 -9.57
N GLN A 27 8.63 -16.34 -9.52
CA GLN A 27 9.48 -15.75 -8.50
C GLN A 27 10.03 -14.39 -8.99
N LEU A 28 9.89 -13.36 -8.16
CA LEU A 28 10.51 -12.06 -8.41
C LEU A 28 12.01 -12.12 -8.06
N PRO A 29 12.82 -11.16 -8.57
CA PRO A 29 14.22 -11.00 -8.15
C PRO A 29 14.40 -10.85 -6.63
N THR A 30 13.37 -10.39 -5.93
CA THR A 30 13.33 -10.27 -4.46
C THR A 30 13.15 -11.61 -3.73
N GLY A 31 12.93 -12.71 -4.48
CA GLY A 31 12.69 -14.04 -3.94
C GLY A 31 11.21 -14.33 -3.61
N ILE A 32 10.34 -13.32 -3.67
CA ILE A 32 8.89 -13.42 -3.41
C ILE A 32 8.19 -14.09 -4.60
N TRP A 33 7.21 -14.96 -4.32
CA TRP A 33 6.37 -15.58 -5.35
C TRP A 33 5.12 -14.74 -5.60
N ILE A 34 4.73 -14.60 -6.88
CA ILE A 34 3.46 -13.99 -7.32
C ILE A 34 2.64 -14.96 -8.14
N ILE A 35 1.31 -14.88 -8.05
CA ILE A 35 0.37 -15.64 -8.87
C ILE A 35 -0.91 -14.83 -9.13
N GLY A 36 -1.68 -15.14 -10.18
CA GLY A 36 -2.93 -14.45 -10.49
C GLY A 36 -2.70 -12.97 -10.83
N TYR A 37 -3.45 -12.08 -10.17
CA TYR A 37 -3.34 -10.62 -10.30
C TYR A 37 -2.45 -10.02 -9.21
N GLY A 38 -1.20 -10.48 -9.11
CA GLY A 38 -0.21 -9.95 -8.15
C GLY A 38 -0.31 -10.52 -6.73
N HIS A 39 -1.05 -11.62 -6.52
CA HIS A 39 -1.19 -12.24 -5.19
C HIS A 39 0.15 -12.85 -4.70
N THR A 40 0.56 -12.53 -3.48
CA THR A 40 1.85 -12.98 -2.89
C THR A 40 1.70 -13.89 -1.66
N GLN A 41 0.61 -13.74 -0.88
CA GLN A 41 0.53 -14.31 0.47
C GLN A 41 0.57 -15.85 0.47
N SER A 42 -0.24 -16.47 -0.38
CA SER A 42 -0.31 -17.93 -0.55
C SER A 42 0.48 -18.45 -1.75
N ALA A 43 1.11 -17.57 -2.53
CA ALA A 43 1.87 -17.94 -3.73
C ALA A 43 3.14 -18.74 -3.36
N ARG A 44 3.35 -19.89 -4.01
CA ARG A 44 4.48 -20.81 -3.80
C ARG A 44 4.86 -21.46 -5.13
N ARG A 45 6.09 -22.01 -5.20
CA ARG A 45 6.59 -22.71 -6.38
C ARG A 45 5.64 -23.81 -6.83
N GLY A 46 5.35 -23.86 -8.13
CA GLY A 46 4.54 -24.92 -8.76
C GLY A 46 3.04 -24.73 -8.63
N LEU A 47 2.56 -23.68 -7.95
CA LEU A 47 1.13 -23.37 -7.93
C LEU A 47 0.67 -22.87 -9.30
N THR A 48 -0.55 -23.27 -9.65
CA THR A 48 -1.28 -22.78 -10.81
C THR A 48 -2.68 -22.35 -10.39
N VAL A 49 -3.24 -21.38 -11.10
CA VAL A 49 -4.56 -20.80 -10.82
C VAL A 49 -5.23 -20.45 -12.14
N ASN A 50 -6.55 -20.65 -12.23
CA ASN A 50 -7.33 -20.16 -13.37
C ASN A 50 -7.75 -18.68 -13.13
N ALA A 51 -8.33 -18.04 -14.15
CA ALA A 51 -8.69 -16.63 -14.06
C ALA A 51 -9.81 -16.34 -13.04
N ALA A 52 -10.74 -17.29 -12.84
CA ALA A 52 -11.86 -17.14 -11.91
C ALA A 52 -11.37 -17.22 -10.46
N ASP A 53 -10.52 -18.20 -10.15
CA ASP A 53 -9.92 -18.37 -8.83
C ASP A 53 -8.98 -17.22 -8.50
N ALA A 54 -8.23 -16.70 -9.48
CA ALA A 54 -7.41 -15.51 -9.30
C ALA A 54 -8.24 -14.25 -8.99
N GLU A 55 -9.42 -14.10 -9.61
CA GLU A 55 -10.34 -13.01 -9.28
C GLU A 55 -10.92 -13.17 -7.87
N LEU A 56 -11.24 -14.40 -7.45
CA LEU A 56 -11.67 -14.68 -6.08
C LEU A 56 -10.57 -14.36 -5.07
N LEU A 57 -9.31 -14.71 -5.37
CA LEU A 57 -8.16 -14.35 -4.55
C LEU A 57 -8.02 -12.83 -4.40
N LEU A 58 -8.06 -12.11 -5.52
CA LEU A 58 -8.00 -10.65 -5.52
C LEU A 58 -9.12 -10.07 -4.64
N ARG A 59 -10.36 -10.44 -4.91
CA ARG A 59 -11.54 -9.86 -4.26
C ARG A 59 -11.66 -10.21 -2.77
N HIS A 60 -11.37 -11.45 -2.40
CA HIS A 60 -11.66 -11.96 -1.06
C HIS A 60 -10.43 -12.02 -0.15
N HIS A 61 -9.22 -11.81 -0.67
CA HIS A 61 -8.02 -11.78 0.15
C HIS A 61 -7.28 -10.46 0.01
N ASP A 62 -6.88 -10.09 -1.20
CA ASP A 62 -5.97 -8.96 -1.39
C ASP A 62 -6.64 -7.61 -1.15
N LEU A 63 -7.89 -7.45 -1.59
CA LEU A 63 -8.61 -6.18 -1.45
C LEU A 63 -9.19 -5.93 -0.06
N LEU A 64 -9.37 -6.96 0.78
CA LEU A 64 -10.07 -6.80 2.06
C LEU A 64 -9.39 -5.78 2.99
N ALA A 65 -8.07 -5.86 3.12
CA ALA A 65 -7.31 -4.93 3.97
C ALA A 65 -7.33 -3.50 3.42
N ILE A 66 -7.33 -3.37 2.10
CA ILE A 66 -7.35 -2.06 1.40
C ILE A 66 -8.72 -1.40 1.56
N GLU A 67 -9.79 -2.14 1.27
CA GLU A 67 -11.17 -1.66 1.44
C GLU A 67 -11.41 -1.20 2.88
N GLN A 68 -10.96 -1.99 3.86
CA GLN A 68 -11.08 -1.65 5.27
C GLN A 68 -10.29 -0.38 5.61
N ALA A 69 -9.05 -0.25 5.14
CA ALA A 69 -8.23 0.93 5.36
C ALA A 69 -8.85 2.20 4.76
N ILE A 70 -9.48 2.11 3.59
CA ILE A 70 -10.18 3.26 2.98
C ILE A 70 -11.39 3.64 3.83
N VAL A 71 -12.22 2.68 4.21
CA VAL A 71 -13.41 2.92 5.06
C VAL A 71 -13.02 3.55 6.40
N ASP A 72 -11.91 3.12 7.00
CA ASP A 72 -11.49 3.61 8.32
C ASP A 72 -10.83 4.99 8.29
N ARG A 73 -10.18 5.36 7.17
CA ARG A 73 -9.36 6.58 7.09
C ARG A 73 -10.04 7.72 6.34
N VAL A 74 -10.96 7.42 5.43
CA VAL A 74 -11.69 8.44 4.68
C VAL A 74 -12.91 8.90 5.48
N LEU A 75 -12.92 10.19 5.80
CA LEU A 75 -13.99 10.83 6.58
C LEU A 75 -15.09 11.41 5.68
N ALA A 76 -14.77 11.73 4.43
CA ALA A 76 -15.72 12.25 3.46
C ALA A 76 -16.63 11.14 2.90
N PRO A 77 -17.90 11.43 2.59
CA PRO A 77 -18.75 10.46 1.91
C PRO A 77 -18.23 10.21 0.50
N LEU A 78 -18.05 8.92 0.18
CA LEU A 78 -17.61 8.45 -1.13
C LEU A 78 -18.78 7.89 -1.93
N ASN A 79 -18.74 8.12 -3.23
CA ASN A 79 -19.50 7.34 -4.18
C ASN A 79 -18.73 6.07 -4.61
N GLN A 80 -19.40 5.16 -5.33
CA GLN A 80 -18.80 3.88 -5.72
C GLN A 80 -17.58 4.04 -6.64
N ASN A 81 -17.60 5.00 -7.57
CA ASN A 81 -16.49 5.21 -8.51
C ASN A 81 -15.27 5.80 -7.80
N GLU A 82 -15.49 6.76 -6.89
CA GLU A 82 -14.43 7.30 -6.01
C GLU A 82 -13.81 6.17 -5.16
N PHE A 83 -14.63 5.31 -4.58
CA PHE A 83 -14.18 4.17 -3.79
C PHE A 83 -13.36 3.18 -4.63
N ASP A 84 -13.86 2.78 -5.80
CA ASP A 84 -13.18 1.85 -6.70
C ASP A 84 -11.82 2.39 -7.19
N ALA A 85 -11.77 3.68 -7.55
CA ALA A 85 -10.54 4.36 -7.94
C ALA A 85 -9.52 4.39 -6.81
N LEU A 86 -9.95 4.68 -5.58
CA LEU A 86 -9.09 4.65 -4.41
C LEU A 86 -8.59 3.24 -4.11
N VAL A 87 -9.43 2.20 -4.24
CA VAL A 87 -8.98 0.81 -4.06
C VAL A 87 -7.88 0.47 -5.07
N SER A 88 -8.05 0.82 -6.35
CA SER A 88 -7.01 0.61 -7.37
C SER A 88 -5.71 1.35 -7.07
N PHE A 89 -5.85 2.60 -6.60
CA PHE A 89 -4.71 3.44 -6.24
C PHE A 89 -3.93 2.85 -5.07
N VAL A 90 -4.63 2.51 -3.97
CA VAL A 90 -4.04 1.97 -2.75
C VAL A 90 -3.48 0.57 -2.97
N PHE A 91 -4.09 -0.25 -3.82
CA PHE A 91 -3.54 -1.54 -4.23
C PHE A 91 -2.13 -1.40 -4.81
N ASN A 92 -1.88 -0.32 -5.58
CA ASN A 92 -0.59 -0.10 -6.21
C ASN A 92 0.46 0.52 -5.29
N ILE A 93 0.09 1.55 -4.51
CA ILE A 93 1.07 2.29 -3.68
C ILE A 93 1.22 1.70 -2.28
N GLY A 94 0.26 0.87 -1.84
CA GLY A 94 0.17 0.34 -0.50
C GLY A 94 -0.58 1.26 0.49
N VAL A 95 -1.09 0.65 1.56
CA VAL A 95 -1.90 1.32 2.59
C VAL A 95 -1.12 2.41 3.34
N GLU A 96 0.14 2.14 3.70
CA GLU A 96 0.96 3.11 4.45
C GLU A 96 1.23 4.39 3.62
N ALA A 97 1.55 4.22 2.34
CA ALA A 97 1.76 5.34 1.43
C ALA A 97 0.47 6.15 1.24
N PHE A 98 -0.69 5.49 1.17
CA PHE A 98 -1.99 6.16 1.08
C PHE A 98 -2.30 6.99 2.32
N ILE A 99 -2.04 6.46 3.52
CA ILE A 99 -2.26 7.17 4.79
C ILE A 99 -1.44 8.46 4.85
N ALA A 100 -0.21 8.44 4.35
CA ALA A 100 0.68 9.60 4.30
C ALA A 100 0.46 10.51 3.09
N SER A 101 -0.45 10.16 2.18
CA SER A 101 -0.61 10.86 0.90
C SER A 101 -1.41 12.15 1.00
N ASP A 102 -1.09 13.10 0.11
CA ASP A 102 -1.90 14.32 -0.07
C ASP A 102 -3.32 13.98 -0.57
N VAL A 103 -3.51 12.84 -1.25
CA VAL A 103 -4.82 12.37 -1.70
C VAL A 103 -5.78 12.24 -0.52
N LEU A 104 -5.37 11.52 0.54
CA LEU A 104 -6.19 11.35 1.73
C LEU A 104 -6.43 12.69 2.45
N ALA A 105 -5.40 13.54 2.53
CA ALA A 105 -5.50 14.84 3.16
C ALA A 105 -6.53 15.74 2.46
N HIS A 106 -6.48 15.84 1.14
CA HIS A 106 -7.43 16.61 0.33
C HIS A 106 -8.85 16.00 0.37
N LEU A 107 -8.95 14.69 0.37
CA LEU A 107 -10.25 14.02 0.45
C LEU A 107 -10.94 14.30 1.79
N ASN A 108 -10.19 14.26 2.90
CA ASN A 108 -10.69 14.55 4.24
C ASN A 108 -10.94 16.05 4.49
N SER A 109 -10.33 16.96 3.72
CA SER A 109 -10.69 18.39 3.72
C SER A 109 -11.92 18.71 2.84
N GLY A 110 -12.42 17.72 2.09
CA GLY A 110 -13.54 17.90 1.15
C GLY A 110 -13.12 18.40 -0.24
N ASP A 111 -11.82 18.58 -0.49
CA ASP A 111 -11.25 19.06 -1.75
C ASP A 111 -11.09 17.93 -2.78
N ARG A 112 -12.22 17.42 -3.30
CA ARG A 112 -12.24 16.28 -4.24
C ARG A 112 -11.39 16.49 -5.50
N LEU A 113 -11.41 17.69 -6.07
CA LEU A 113 -10.62 18.00 -7.27
C LEU A 113 -9.12 17.95 -6.98
N GLN A 114 -8.68 18.51 -5.84
CA GLN A 114 -7.27 18.44 -5.44
C GLN A 114 -6.85 16.99 -5.11
N ALA A 115 -7.74 16.19 -4.52
CA ALA A 115 -7.47 14.76 -4.31
C ALA A 115 -7.27 14.02 -5.65
N ALA A 116 -8.11 14.31 -6.65
CA ALA A 116 -8.01 13.74 -7.98
C ALA A 116 -6.72 14.17 -8.70
N ASP A 117 -6.29 15.42 -8.55
CA ASP A 117 -5.02 15.91 -9.07
C ASP A 117 -3.83 15.24 -8.38
N ALA A 118 -3.89 15.08 -7.07
CA ALA A 118 -2.84 14.47 -6.25
C ALA A 118 -2.55 13.00 -6.64
N LEU A 119 -3.53 12.26 -7.18
CA LEU A 119 -3.30 10.93 -7.75
C LEU A 119 -2.18 10.95 -8.82
N THR A 120 -2.13 12.01 -9.63
CA THR A 120 -1.18 12.18 -10.74
C THR A 120 0.28 12.25 -10.30
N PHE A 121 0.54 12.62 -9.04
CA PHE A 121 1.90 12.76 -8.51
C PHE A 121 2.56 11.41 -8.21
N TRP A 122 1.78 10.33 -8.06
CA TRP A 122 2.25 8.96 -7.79
C TRP A 122 2.63 8.22 -9.08
N ARG A 123 3.54 8.82 -9.85
CA ARG A 123 3.99 8.36 -11.18
C ARG A 123 5.48 8.05 -11.28
N LYS A 124 6.21 8.14 -10.16
CA LYS A 124 7.65 7.89 -10.10
C LYS A 124 7.93 6.53 -9.48
N GLY A 125 9.00 5.88 -9.93
CA GLY A 125 9.54 4.68 -9.32
C GLY A 125 11.06 4.62 -9.49
N GLN A 126 11.69 3.65 -8.82
CA GLN A 126 13.13 3.43 -8.92
C GLN A 126 13.42 2.47 -10.08
N VAL A 127 14.27 2.90 -11.01
CA VAL A 127 14.77 2.08 -12.12
C VAL A 127 16.29 2.23 -12.12
N GLU A 128 17.00 1.11 -11.98
CA GLU A 128 18.48 1.09 -11.92
C GLU A 128 19.08 2.00 -10.82
N GLY A 129 18.35 2.20 -9.72
CA GLY A 129 18.78 3.05 -8.60
C GLY A 129 18.48 4.54 -8.78
N GLU A 130 17.89 4.94 -9.91
CA GLU A 130 17.46 6.31 -10.17
C GLU A 130 15.94 6.45 -10.12
N THR A 131 15.48 7.57 -9.55
CA THR A 131 14.05 7.90 -9.53
C THR A 131 13.63 8.48 -10.86
N ARG A 132 12.81 7.76 -11.61
CA ARG A 132 12.31 8.16 -12.93
C ARG A 132 10.79 8.18 -12.96
N VAL A 133 10.23 8.99 -13.85
CA VAL A 133 8.80 8.94 -14.17
C VAL A 133 8.54 7.69 -15.01
N ILE A 134 7.58 6.88 -14.60
CA ILE A 134 7.22 5.63 -15.28
C ILE A 134 5.94 5.87 -16.05
N ASP A 135 5.99 5.73 -17.37
CA ASP A 135 4.84 6.03 -18.24
C ASP A 135 3.62 5.16 -17.95
N ALA A 136 3.83 3.86 -17.66
CA ALA A 136 2.77 2.97 -17.23
C ALA A 136 2.01 3.48 -15.97
N LEU A 137 2.73 4.10 -15.02
CA LEU A 137 2.09 4.71 -13.85
C LEU A 137 1.33 5.99 -14.23
N VAL A 138 1.82 6.78 -15.20
CA VAL A 138 1.08 7.94 -15.72
C VAL A 138 -0.26 7.49 -16.31
N ARG A 139 -0.26 6.48 -17.18
CA ARG A 139 -1.48 5.91 -17.77
C ARG A 139 -2.43 5.36 -16.68
N ARG A 140 -1.89 4.66 -15.68
CA ARG A 140 -2.66 4.15 -14.53
C ARG A 140 -3.33 5.27 -13.72
N ARG A 141 -2.59 6.32 -13.34
CA ARG A 141 -3.15 7.45 -12.59
C ARG A 141 -4.19 8.22 -13.39
N ALA A 142 -4.02 8.34 -14.71
CA ALA A 142 -5.04 8.95 -15.56
C ALA A 142 -6.36 8.16 -15.54
N ALA A 143 -6.29 6.82 -15.62
CA ALA A 143 -7.49 5.97 -15.56
C ALA A 143 -8.17 6.01 -14.18
N GLU A 144 -7.40 5.94 -13.10
CA GLU A 144 -7.91 6.05 -11.73
C GLU A 144 -8.54 7.43 -11.48
N LYS A 145 -7.88 8.51 -11.92
CA LYS A 145 -8.42 9.88 -11.83
C LYS A 145 -9.71 10.02 -12.64
N ALA A 146 -9.77 9.46 -13.84
CA ALA A 146 -10.97 9.49 -14.67
C ALA A 146 -12.14 8.77 -13.98
N MET A 147 -11.91 7.59 -13.41
CA MET A 147 -12.91 6.86 -12.63
C MET A 147 -13.33 7.66 -11.39
N PHE A 148 -12.38 8.22 -10.64
CA PHE A 148 -12.65 9.02 -9.45
C PHE A 148 -13.55 10.24 -9.73
N LEU A 149 -13.36 10.88 -10.88
CA LEU A 149 -14.14 12.05 -11.29
C LEU A 149 -15.43 11.68 -12.05
N GLU A 150 -15.67 10.41 -12.33
CA GLU A 150 -16.88 9.98 -13.05
C GLU A 150 -18.10 10.07 -12.12
N HIS A 151 -19.10 10.84 -12.55
CA HIS A 151 -20.31 11.04 -11.77
C HIS A 151 -21.08 9.71 -11.62
N PRO A 152 -21.73 9.43 -10.47
CA PRO A 152 -22.47 8.18 -10.25
C PRO A 152 -23.62 7.93 -11.24
N SER A 153 -24.15 9.00 -11.87
CA SER A 153 -25.16 8.88 -12.93
C SER A 153 -24.58 8.59 -14.32
N GLY A 154 -23.27 8.33 -14.40
CA GLY A 154 -22.54 8.16 -15.64
C GLY A 154 -22.13 9.50 -16.28
N ARG A 155 -21.64 9.42 -17.52
CA ARG A 155 -21.10 10.56 -18.25
C ARG A 155 -22.21 11.51 -18.68
N ALA A 156 -22.06 12.79 -18.35
CA ALA A 156 -22.93 13.83 -18.88
C ALA A 156 -22.62 14.05 -20.37
N SER A 157 -23.65 13.98 -21.22
CA SER A 157 -23.53 14.33 -22.63
C SER A 157 -23.47 15.85 -22.77
N VAL A 158 -22.29 16.37 -23.10
CA VAL A 158 -22.07 17.79 -23.41
C VAL A 158 -21.52 17.89 -24.84
N PRO A 159 -22.37 17.90 -25.88
CA PRO A 159 -21.93 17.96 -27.26
C PRO A 159 -21.22 19.29 -27.55
N SER A 160 -20.05 19.24 -28.18
CA SER A 160 -19.27 20.44 -28.53
C SER A 160 -20.02 21.38 -29.47
N ALA A 161 -21.00 20.87 -30.23
CA ALA A 161 -21.89 21.67 -31.06
C ALA A 161 -22.84 22.58 -30.26
N LEU A 162 -23.15 22.21 -29.00
CA LEU A 162 -24.04 22.98 -28.12
C LEU A 162 -23.26 23.85 -27.13
N VAL A 163 -22.07 23.40 -26.69
CA VAL A 163 -21.25 24.09 -25.71
C VAL A 163 -19.81 24.16 -26.21
N ALA A 164 -19.35 25.36 -26.55
CA ALA A 164 -17.97 25.60 -26.93
C ALA A 164 -17.07 25.63 -25.68
N PRO A 165 -16.00 24.82 -25.63
CA PRO A 165 -15.05 24.88 -24.52
C PRO A 165 -14.29 26.20 -24.54
N MET A 166 -14.10 26.81 -23.37
CA MET A 166 -13.30 28.01 -23.18
C MET A 166 -12.18 27.73 -22.18
N LEU A 167 -11.01 28.34 -22.38
CA LEU A 167 -9.90 28.23 -21.43
C LEU A 167 -10.27 28.97 -20.15
N ASP A 168 -10.26 28.23 -19.04
CA ASP A 168 -10.30 28.85 -17.72
C ASP A 168 -8.91 29.41 -17.37
N VAL A 169 -8.71 30.69 -17.71
CA VAL A 169 -7.46 31.40 -17.43
C VAL A 169 -7.20 31.49 -15.93
N ALA A 170 -8.26 31.59 -15.10
CA ALA A 170 -8.10 31.65 -13.66
C ALA A 170 -7.55 30.32 -13.12
N ALA A 171 -8.12 29.19 -13.54
CA ALA A 171 -7.59 27.87 -13.19
C ALA A 171 -6.17 27.65 -13.73
N SER A 172 -5.86 28.13 -14.94
CA SER A 172 -4.52 28.01 -15.54
C SER A 172 -3.43 28.77 -14.78
N LEU A 173 -3.79 29.82 -14.03
CA LEU A 173 -2.85 30.63 -13.24
C LEU A 173 -2.72 30.15 -11.79
N MET A 174 -3.64 29.29 -11.32
CA MET A 174 -3.52 28.64 -10.02
C MET A 174 -2.48 27.53 -10.11
N THR A 175 -1.21 27.86 -9.86
CA THR A 175 -0.19 26.85 -9.58
C THR A 175 -0.60 26.05 -8.33
N PRO A 176 -0.34 24.74 -8.28
CA PRO A 176 -0.52 23.98 -7.06
C PRO A 176 0.25 24.70 -5.96
N ARG A 177 -0.43 25.06 -4.86
CA ARG A 177 0.22 25.63 -3.68
C ARG A 177 1.24 24.60 -3.19
N GLU A 178 2.49 24.75 -3.59
CA GLU A 178 3.61 24.17 -2.86
C GLU A 178 3.41 24.64 -1.42
N ARG A 179 3.15 23.71 -0.51
CA ARG A 179 3.14 24.03 0.92
C ARG A 179 4.52 24.57 1.25
N ALA A 180 4.66 25.88 1.28
CA ALA A 180 5.86 26.54 1.76
C ALA A 180 6.07 26.05 3.19
N VAL A 181 7.04 25.15 3.37
CA VAL A 181 7.60 24.88 4.70
C VAL A 181 8.24 26.19 5.10
N ILE A 182 7.61 26.92 6.02
CA ILE A 182 8.18 28.11 6.62
C ILE A 182 9.40 27.63 7.43
N VAL A 183 10.59 27.78 6.84
CA VAL A 183 11.84 27.65 7.59
C VAL A 183 12.03 28.95 8.34
N GLU A 184 11.57 29.01 9.59
CA GLU A 184 11.91 30.12 10.48
C GLU A 184 13.42 30.07 10.75
N THR A 185 14.17 30.96 10.12
CA THR A 185 15.57 31.18 10.48
C THR A 185 15.60 31.93 11.82
N ARG A 186 15.95 31.23 12.91
CA ARG A 186 16.31 31.89 14.16
C ARG A 186 17.76 32.35 14.05
N VAL A 187 17.98 33.66 14.11
CA VAL A 187 19.31 34.25 14.23
C VAL A 187 19.71 34.19 15.69
N ASP A 188 20.79 33.48 16.00
CA ASP A 188 21.49 33.57 17.28
C ASP A 188 22.94 33.94 16.96
N GLY A 189 23.22 35.25 16.93
CA GLY A 189 24.52 35.81 16.56
C GLY A 189 24.98 35.50 15.12
N ASP A 190 26.31 35.50 14.92
CA ASP A 190 26.97 35.63 13.61
C ASP A 190 27.18 34.33 12.81
N ARG A 191 26.43 33.25 13.08
CA ARG A 191 26.46 32.03 12.25
C ARG A 191 25.07 31.44 12.05
N ALA A 192 24.60 31.44 10.81
CA ALA A 192 23.37 30.75 10.40
C ALA A 192 23.63 29.24 10.23
N THR A 193 22.97 28.40 11.03
CA THR A 193 22.85 26.97 10.79
C THR A 193 21.38 26.62 10.51
N ALA A 194 21.14 25.77 9.51
CA ALA A 194 19.80 25.27 9.22
C ALA A 194 19.34 24.36 10.36
N ALA A 195 18.38 24.82 11.16
CA ALA A 195 17.80 24.00 12.22
C ALA A 195 16.97 22.88 11.57
N LYS A 196 17.37 21.63 11.82
CA LYS A 196 16.57 20.44 11.49
C LYS A 196 15.20 20.58 12.19
N ALA A 197 14.13 20.52 11.41
CA ALA A 197 12.76 20.62 11.91
C ALA A 197 12.55 19.66 13.07
N ARG A 198 12.21 20.20 14.25
CA ARG A 198 11.74 19.37 15.37
C ARG A 198 10.33 18.88 15.05
N PRO A 199 10.03 17.58 15.23
CA PRO A 199 8.67 17.10 15.09
C PRO A 199 7.77 17.83 16.09
N ALA A 200 6.57 18.21 15.64
CA ALA A 200 5.56 18.83 16.48
C ALA A 200 5.36 17.99 17.74
N SER A 201 5.60 18.59 18.91
CA SER A 201 5.40 17.90 20.18
C SER A 201 3.91 17.69 20.40
N ASN A 202 3.45 16.44 20.37
CA ASN A 202 2.09 16.01 20.70
C ASN A 202 1.80 16.10 22.22
N SER A 203 2.30 17.13 22.92
CA SER A 203 1.97 17.30 24.33
C SER A 203 0.66 18.11 24.46
N PRO A 204 -0.31 17.66 25.27
CA PRO A 204 -1.53 18.41 25.56
C PRO A 204 -1.24 19.85 26.04
N GLN A 205 -0.09 20.05 26.70
CA GLN A 205 0.36 21.38 27.13
C GLN A 205 0.71 22.32 25.97
N ALA A 206 1.22 21.81 24.84
CA ALA A 206 1.52 22.64 23.67
C ALA A 206 0.24 23.10 22.96
N ALA A 207 -0.77 22.23 22.88
CA ALA A 207 -2.09 22.59 22.37
C ALA A 207 -2.79 23.61 23.28
N ALA A 208 -2.71 23.44 24.60
CA ALA A 208 -3.27 24.39 25.56
C ALA A 208 -2.63 25.79 25.45
N ARG A 209 -1.31 25.86 25.24
CA ARG A 209 -0.60 27.14 25.03
C ARG A 209 -1.02 27.83 23.73
N ALA A 210 -1.11 27.08 22.63
CA ALA A 210 -1.55 27.63 21.34
C ALA A 210 -3.00 28.13 21.37
N VAL A 211 -3.88 27.47 22.13
CA VAL A 211 -5.26 27.93 22.34
C VAL A 211 -5.30 29.19 23.20
N ASN A 212 -4.48 29.26 24.26
CA ASN A 212 -4.44 30.43 25.15
C ASN A 212 -3.87 31.68 24.45
N GLU A 213 -2.83 31.51 23.62
CA GLU A 213 -2.27 32.57 22.77
C GLU A 213 -3.26 33.07 21.70
N ARG A 214 -4.14 32.18 21.22
CA ARG A 214 -5.19 32.55 20.27
C ARG A 214 -6.35 33.27 20.95
N LEU A 215 -6.69 32.88 22.19
CA LEU A 215 -7.74 33.54 22.99
C LEU A 215 -7.33 34.95 23.42
N THR A 216 -6.09 35.16 23.84
CA THR A 216 -5.58 36.50 24.17
C THR A 216 -5.52 37.42 22.96
N ARG A 217 -5.23 36.89 21.76
CA ARG A 217 -5.27 37.68 20.52
C ARG A 217 -6.69 38.10 20.10
N ILE A 218 -7.71 37.29 20.43
CA ILE A 218 -9.11 37.56 20.06
C ILE A 218 -9.82 38.44 21.09
N LEU A 219 -9.53 38.25 22.39
CA LEU A 219 -10.27 38.89 23.49
C LEU A 219 -9.53 40.07 24.15
N GLY A 220 -8.27 40.32 23.78
CA GLY A 220 -7.46 41.39 24.37
C GLY A 220 -7.27 41.23 25.89
N GLU A 221 -7.05 42.33 26.60
CA GLU A 221 -6.77 42.38 28.05
C GLU A 221 -7.87 41.78 28.94
N ASN A 222 -9.05 41.49 28.40
CA ASN A 222 -10.16 40.85 29.12
C ASN A 222 -10.00 39.33 29.29
N ALA A 223 -8.96 38.71 28.73
CA ALA A 223 -8.71 37.26 28.86
C ALA A 223 -8.44 36.82 30.32
N THR A 224 -7.93 37.72 31.17
CA THR A 224 -7.63 37.42 32.58
C THR A 224 -8.89 37.21 33.43
N LEU A 225 -10.03 37.80 33.05
CA LEU A 225 -11.32 37.65 33.75
C LEU A 225 -12.04 36.33 33.42
N ALA A 226 -11.73 35.71 32.28
CA ALA A 226 -12.29 34.40 31.90
C ALA A 226 -11.47 33.21 32.43
N SER A 227 -10.25 33.44 32.90
CA SER A 227 -9.34 32.40 33.41
C SER A 227 -9.41 32.17 34.93
N GLY A 228 -10.33 32.83 35.64
CA GLY A 228 -10.56 32.58 37.08
C GLY A 228 -9.37 32.90 38.00
N GLN A 229 -8.52 33.86 37.64
CA GLN A 229 -7.45 34.35 38.52
C GLN A 229 -7.86 35.67 39.16
N THR A 230 -8.05 35.65 40.48
CA THR A 230 -8.33 36.82 41.32
C THR A 230 -7.11 37.76 41.36
N PRO A 231 -7.27 39.09 41.39
CA PRO A 231 -6.14 40.03 41.48
C PRO A 231 -5.46 39.99 42.86
N PRO A 232 -4.17 40.34 42.96
CA PRO A 232 -3.48 40.37 44.24
C PRO A 232 -3.98 41.53 45.11
N VAL A 233 -4.29 41.20 46.35
CA VAL A 233 -4.61 42.14 47.43
C VAL A 233 -3.32 42.85 47.86
N ALA A 234 -3.44 44.15 48.12
CA ALA A 234 -2.39 45.03 48.61
C ALA A 234 -1.86 44.63 49.99
N ASP A 235 -0.60 44.97 50.23
CA ASP A 235 0.20 44.76 51.43
C ASP A 235 -0.54 44.96 52.77
N ASN A 236 -0.34 44.01 53.69
CA ASN A 236 -0.22 44.33 55.12
C ASN A 236 0.52 43.23 55.90
N ASP A 237 1.58 43.67 56.57
CA ASP A 237 2.32 43.13 57.73
C ASP A 237 1.95 41.77 58.34
N SER A 238 2.92 40.85 58.46
CA SER A 238 3.69 40.62 59.70
C SER A 238 4.35 39.22 59.78
N SER A 239 5.68 39.25 59.94
CA SER A 239 6.55 38.29 60.65
C SER A 239 6.33 36.76 60.49
N HIS A 240 7.26 36.08 59.81
CA HIS A 240 7.95 34.89 60.35
C HIS A 240 9.31 34.73 59.65
N ASP A 241 10.34 34.64 60.48
CA ASP A 241 11.76 34.65 60.15
C ASP A 241 12.17 33.32 59.50
N GLY A 242 12.72 33.38 58.29
CA GLY A 242 13.15 32.22 57.51
C GLY A 242 14.45 32.51 56.76
N PRO A 243 15.33 31.51 56.58
CA PRO A 243 16.68 31.73 56.08
C PRO A 243 16.67 32.32 54.67
N SER A 244 17.58 33.26 54.44
CA SER A 244 17.66 34.01 53.19
C SER A 244 18.01 33.11 52.00
N ILE A 245 17.54 33.48 50.81
CA ILE A 245 17.78 32.76 49.54
C ILE A 245 19.28 32.54 49.29
N ASP A 246 20.14 33.43 49.78
CA ASP A 246 21.59 33.33 49.62
C ASP A 246 22.22 32.24 50.50
N GLU A 247 21.65 31.96 51.68
CA GLU A 247 22.10 30.86 52.55
C GLU A 247 21.70 29.50 51.97
N ILE A 248 20.50 29.41 51.37
CA ILE A 248 20.04 28.19 50.70
C ILE A 248 20.91 27.92 49.46
N THR A 249 21.25 28.96 48.70
CA THR A 249 22.09 28.83 47.49
C THR A 249 23.54 28.41 47.84
N ARG A 250 24.06 28.88 48.99
CA ARG A 250 25.39 28.51 49.48
C ARG A 250 25.44 27.08 50.01
N ALA A 251 24.39 26.63 50.70
CA ALA A 251 24.29 25.25 51.19
C ALA A 251 24.14 24.23 50.05
N VAL A 252 23.44 24.61 48.97
CA VAL A 252 23.25 23.76 47.79
C VAL A 252 24.53 23.66 46.94
N SER A 253 25.34 24.74 46.88
CA SER A 253 26.63 24.70 46.17
C SER A 253 27.71 23.89 46.91
N ALA A 254 27.61 23.74 48.23
CA ALA A 254 28.54 22.95 49.03
C ALA A 254 28.30 21.42 48.96
N LEU A 255 27.19 20.99 48.34
CA LEU A 255 26.80 19.57 48.24
C LEU A 255 27.12 18.94 46.87
N ALA A 256 27.62 19.74 45.92
CA ALA A 256 27.78 19.36 44.53
C ALA A 256 29.25 19.27 44.08
N ASP A 257 30.09 18.56 44.84
CA ASP A 257 31.30 17.92 44.29
C ASP A 257 31.89 16.86 45.25
N PRO A 258 31.97 15.59 44.83
CA PRO A 258 32.88 14.63 45.42
C PRO A 258 33.98 14.20 44.42
N LEU A 259 35.23 14.34 44.88
CA LEU A 259 36.45 13.61 44.49
C LEU A 259 37.30 14.16 43.32
N GLY A 260 38.29 14.98 43.66
CA GLY A 260 39.68 14.49 43.75
C GLY A 260 40.68 14.82 42.63
N MET A 261 41.64 15.69 42.99
CA MET A 261 43.08 15.65 42.70
C MET A 261 43.67 16.44 41.51
N ASP A 262 44.55 17.37 41.92
CA ASP A 262 45.86 17.77 41.37
C ASP A 262 45.99 18.71 40.15
N GLU A 263 46.46 19.93 40.46
CA GLU A 263 47.29 20.82 39.62
C GLU A 263 48.79 20.37 39.64
N PRO A 264 49.77 20.99 38.93
CA PRO A 264 49.77 21.96 37.80
C PRO A 264 50.85 21.64 36.72
N SER A 265 51.19 22.64 35.87
CA SER A 265 52.42 22.78 35.05
C SER A 265 52.31 22.23 33.61
N SER A 266 53.00 22.70 32.56
CA SER A 266 53.98 23.76 32.29
C SER A 266 54.27 23.74 30.76
N VAL A 267 55.04 24.73 30.27
CA VAL A 267 55.91 24.66 29.05
C VAL A 267 55.36 25.12 27.68
N ILE A 268 55.69 26.38 27.38
CA ILE A 268 56.33 26.98 26.17
C ILE A 268 56.70 26.00 25.02
N ASP A 269 56.35 26.30 23.75
CA ASP A 269 57.29 26.68 22.66
C ASP A 269 56.70 26.56 21.23
N VAL A 270 56.55 27.72 20.57
CA VAL A 270 57.04 28.13 19.23
C VAL A 270 56.87 27.22 17.97
N THR A 271 56.04 27.76 17.06
CA THR A 271 56.13 27.83 15.57
C THR A 271 56.24 26.58 14.69
N LYS A 272 55.31 26.49 13.72
CA LYS A 272 55.54 26.55 12.25
C LYS A 272 54.19 26.40 11.50
N GLY A 273 53.92 27.24 10.49
CA GLY A 273 52.86 27.01 9.48
C GLY A 273 53.18 25.78 8.59
N PRO A 274 52.40 25.38 7.55
CA PRO A 274 51.59 26.17 6.55
C PRO A 274 50.25 25.41 6.18
N PRO A 275 49.56 25.51 5.01
CA PRO A 275 49.67 26.36 3.81
C PRO A 275 48.34 26.99 3.28
N ASP A 276 48.49 27.74 2.18
CA ASP A 276 47.48 28.42 1.36
C ASP A 276 46.29 27.57 0.86
N GLY A 277 45.14 28.22 0.61
CA GLY A 277 44.13 27.66 -0.30
C GLY A 277 42.63 27.96 -0.07
N VAL A 278 42.22 29.03 0.63
CA VAL A 278 40.78 29.37 0.70
C VAL A 278 40.52 30.79 0.22
N GLU A 279 40.11 30.89 -1.04
CA GLU A 279 39.60 32.12 -1.63
C GLU A 279 38.37 32.63 -0.88
N ARG A 280 38.41 33.94 -0.58
CA ARG A 280 37.37 34.68 0.13
C ARG A 280 36.12 34.80 -0.76
N ARG A 281 34.98 34.29 -0.28
CA ARG A 281 33.66 34.58 -0.85
C ARG A 281 33.41 36.09 -0.87
N ARG A 282 33.22 36.66 -2.06
CA ARG A 282 32.63 37.98 -2.27
C ARG A 282 31.13 37.91 -1.96
N THR A 283 30.63 38.95 -1.31
CA THR A 283 29.22 39.14 -0.95
C THR A 283 28.34 39.32 -2.21
N PRO A 284 27.08 38.85 -2.20
CA PRO A 284 26.17 39.01 -3.34
C PRO A 284 25.67 40.44 -3.47
N ARG A 285 25.73 41.00 -4.68
CA ARG A 285 25.12 42.26 -5.06
C ARG A 285 23.68 41.98 -5.51
N THR A 286 22.71 42.76 -5.01
CA THR A 286 21.30 42.70 -5.42
C THR A 286 21.15 43.07 -6.91
N PRO A 287 20.26 42.39 -7.67
CA PRO A 287 20.07 42.69 -9.08
C PRO A 287 19.32 44.02 -9.27
N SER A 288 19.92 44.89 -10.09
CA SER A 288 19.32 46.13 -10.61
C SER A 288 18.49 45.79 -11.85
N TYR A 289 17.20 46.11 -11.85
CA TYR A 289 16.35 46.03 -13.04
C TYR A 289 16.48 47.31 -13.84
N ASP A 290 17.50 47.38 -14.69
CA ASP A 290 17.59 48.40 -15.73
C ASP A 290 18.31 47.80 -16.95
N SER A 291 17.55 47.18 -17.87
CA SER A 291 17.70 47.24 -19.33
C SER A 291 16.95 46.09 -20.05
N PRO A 292 16.50 46.29 -21.31
CA PRO A 292 15.51 45.43 -21.98
C PRO A 292 16.09 44.09 -22.46
N LEU A 293 15.26 43.06 -22.46
CA LEU A 293 15.58 41.70 -22.90
C LEU A 293 15.96 41.65 -24.40
N GLU A 294 17.25 41.46 -24.69
CA GLU A 294 17.72 40.98 -26.00
C GLU A 294 17.81 39.44 -26.01
N PHE A 295 17.10 38.82 -26.94
CA PHE A 295 17.23 37.40 -27.26
C PHE A 295 18.51 37.17 -28.05
N GLY A 296 19.54 36.60 -27.41
CA GLY A 296 20.80 36.19 -28.03
C GLY A 296 21.12 34.72 -27.68
N GLY A 297 21.10 33.87 -28.71
CA GLY A 297 21.09 32.41 -28.57
C GLY A 297 22.39 31.76 -28.10
N ALA A 298 22.23 30.78 -27.22
CA ALA A 298 22.93 29.50 -27.27
C ALA A 298 22.03 28.45 -26.61
N LEU A 299 21.34 27.65 -27.42
CA LEU A 299 20.65 26.45 -26.96
C LEU A 299 21.71 25.49 -26.38
N LEU A 300 21.55 25.11 -25.11
CA LEU A 300 22.08 23.84 -24.64
C LEU A 300 21.47 22.73 -25.52
N PRO A 301 22.25 21.73 -25.97
CA PRO A 301 21.68 20.64 -26.75
C PRO A 301 20.58 19.97 -25.92
N PRO A 302 19.39 19.72 -26.49
CA PRO A 302 18.35 18.99 -25.78
C PRO A 302 18.91 17.61 -25.42
N ALA A 303 18.85 17.25 -24.13
CA ALA A 303 19.05 15.87 -23.72
C ALA A 303 17.99 15.04 -24.45
N GLU A 304 18.42 14.14 -25.33
CA GLU A 304 17.50 13.27 -26.07
C GLU A 304 16.71 12.43 -25.05
N PRO A 305 15.37 12.60 -24.97
CA PRO A 305 14.56 11.62 -24.26
C PRO A 305 14.62 10.35 -25.09
N ILE A 306 15.31 9.31 -24.60
CA ILE A 306 15.15 7.97 -25.15
C ILE A 306 13.75 7.51 -24.75
N ILE A 307 12.82 7.65 -25.70
CA ILE A 307 11.48 7.07 -25.63
C ILE A 307 11.66 5.57 -25.84
N VAL A 308 11.50 4.78 -24.79
CA VAL A 308 11.35 3.32 -24.94
C VAL A 308 9.93 3.11 -25.45
N ASP A 309 9.80 2.98 -26.76
CA ASP A 309 8.54 2.72 -27.45
C ASP A 309 8.15 1.25 -27.27
N ASP A 310 7.16 1.00 -26.41
CA ASP A 310 6.55 -0.30 -26.14
C ASP A 310 5.64 -0.81 -27.29
N LEU A 311 5.57 -0.11 -28.43
CA LEU A 311 4.84 -0.51 -29.64
C LEU A 311 5.71 -1.09 -30.76
N GLU A 312 7.02 -1.27 -30.55
CA GLU A 312 7.84 -2.01 -31.52
C GLU A 312 7.35 -3.46 -31.58
N GLN A 313 6.65 -3.83 -32.67
CA GLN A 313 6.22 -5.20 -32.90
C GLN A 313 7.47 -6.09 -32.91
N VAL A 314 7.65 -6.85 -31.83
CA VAL A 314 8.61 -7.94 -31.77
C VAL A 314 8.27 -8.87 -32.94
N ARG A 315 9.08 -8.80 -34.00
CA ARG A 315 9.01 -9.77 -35.09
C ARG A 315 9.51 -11.09 -34.53
N ILE A 316 8.59 -11.88 -34.02
CA ILE A 316 8.85 -13.26 -33.64
C ILE A 316 9.09 -14.00 -34.97
N SER A 317 10.27 -14.58 -35.14
CA SER A 317 10.56 -15.41 -36.31
C SER A 317 9.63 -16.62 -36.33
N ASP A 318 9.16 -17.02 -37.50
CA ASP A 318 8.28 -18.19 -37.66
C ASP A 318 8.93 -19.46 -37.09
N GLU A 319 10.27 -19.57 -37.11
CA GLU A 319 11.03 -20.63 -36.47
C GLU A 319 10.91 -20.67 -34.93
N GLU A 320 10.80 -19.51 -34.25
CA GLU A 320 10.59 -19.46 -32.81
C GLU A 320 9.14 -19.83 -32.46
N ILE A 321 8.17 -19.48 -33.32
CA ILE A 321 6.76 -19.89 -33.17
C ILE A 321 6.65 -21.41 -33.35
N GLU A 322 7.25 -21.99 -34.40
CA GLU A 322 7.22 -23.45 -34.62
C GLU A 322 7.96 -24.21 -33.52
N ARG A 323 9.10 -23.71 -33.02
CA ARG A 323 9.80 -24.31 -31.88
C ARG A 323 8.94 -24.30 -30.61
N ARG A 324 8.25 -23.19 -30.34
CA ARG A 324 7.37 -23.03 -29.17
C ARG A 324 6.08 -23.83 -29.31
N LEU A 325 5.54 -23.98 -30.51
CA LEU A 325 4.39 -24.85 -30.79
C LEU A 325 4.76 -26.32 -30.65
N ALA A 326 5.93 -26.74 -31.14
CA ALA A 326 6.45 -28.10 -30.95
C ALA A 326 6.75 -28.44 -29.47
N GLU A 327 7.21 -27.45 -28.68
CA GLU A 327 7.31 -27.59 -27.21
C GLU A 327 5.94 -27.67 -26.51
N ASN A 328 4.90 -27.06 -27.08
CA ASN A 328 3.55 -27.03 -26.49
C ASN A 328 2.72 -28.28 -26.86
N ASP A 329 2.89 -28.82 -28.08
CA ASP A 329 2.22 -30.06 -28.51
C ASP A 329 2.77 -31.31 -27.79
N ASN A 330 4.04 -31.28 -27.33
CA ASN A 330 4.61 -32.34 -26.50
C ASN A 330 4.08 -32.36 -25.05
N TYR A 331 3.22 -31.42 -24.64
CA TYR A 331 2.69 -31.37 -23.27
C TYR A 331 1.26 -31.97 -23.14
N HIS A 332 0.66 -32.42 -24.24
CA HIS A 332 -0.72 -32.92 -24.23
C HIS A 332 -0.90 -34.42 -23.98
N ASP A 333 0.17 -35.20 -23.83
CA ASP A 333 0.06 -36.66 -23.64
C ASP A 333 0.29 -37.12 -22.18
N ASP A 334 0.95 -36.33 -21.33
CA ASP A 334 1.28 -36.77 -19.95
C ASP A 334 0.10 -36.65 -18.96
N THR A 335 -0.89 -35.80 -19.24
CA THR A 335 -2.01 -35.56 -18.31
C THR A 335 -2.94 -36.77 -18.18
N TRP A 336 -3.11 -37.56 -19.24
CA TRP A 336 -3.97 -38.76 -19.19
C TRP A 336 -3.32 -39.92 -18.44
N TYR A 337 -2.00 -40.12 -18.61
CA TYR A 337 -1.26 -41.17 -17.91
C TYR A 337 -1.16 -40.92 -16.40
N GLU A 338 -1.01 -39.67 -15.95
CA GLU A 338 -0.98 -39.36 -14.51
C GLU A 338 -2.35 -39.47 -13.83
N VAL A 339 -3.42 -39.05 -14.50
CA VAL A 339 -4.80 -39.23 -14.01
C VAL A 339 -5.16 -40.71 -13.90
N MET A 340 -4.77 -41.51 -14.90
CA MET A 340 -4.90 -42.97 -14.83
C MET A 340 -4.08 -43.54 -13.67
N ARG A 341 -2.83 -43.13 -13.49
CA ARG A 341 -1.95 -43.67 -12.43
C ARG A 341 -2.45 -43.40 -11.01
N GLU A 342 -2.97 -42.20 -10.73
CA GLU A 342 -3.49 -41.85 -9.39
C GLU A 342 -4.92 -42.36 -9.13
N GLY A 343 -5.77 -42.43 -10.17
CA GLY A 343 -7.17 -42.84 -10.04
C GLY A 343 -7.39 -44.37 -10.10
N TRP A 344 -6.51 -45.11 -10.80
CA TRP A 344 -6.68 -46.53 -11.08
C TRP A 344 -6.83 -47.43 -9.84
N PRO A 345 -6.07 -47.25 -8.74
CA PRO A 345 -6.25 -48.06 -7.54
C PRO A 345 -7.66 -47.91 -6.94
N PHE A 346 -8.22 -46.70 -6.97
CA PHE A 346 -9.55 -46.42 -6.44
C PHE A 346 -10.66 -46.92 -7.37
N ALA A 347 -10.45 -46.82 -8.68
CA ALA A 347 -11.36 -47.39 -9.67
C ALA A 347 -11.43 -48.93 -9.57
N LEU A 348 -10.28 -49.60 -9.38
CA LEU A 348 -10.24 -51.04 -9.14
C LEU A 348 -10.92 -51.45 -7.83
N LEU A 349 -10.68 -50.71 -6.74
CA LEU A 349 -11.34 -50.96 -5.46
C LEU A 349 -12.85 -50.71 -5.52
N ALA A 350 -13.28 -49.66 -6.23
CA ALA A 350 -14.70 -49.41 -6.47
C ALA A 350 -15.33 -50.55 -7.29
N GLY A 351 -14.66 -51.01 -8.35
CA GLY A 351 -15.11 -52.16 -9.15
C GLY A 351 -15.20 -53.45 -8.33
N LEU A 352 -14.19 -53.75 -7.52
CA LEU A 352 -14.19 -54.90 -6.62
C LEU A 352 -15.32 -54.79 -5.57
N GLY A 353 -15.58 -53.57 -5.07
CA GLY A 353 -16.70 -53.26 -4.18
C GLY A 353 -18.06 -53.49 -4.84
N ILE A 354 -18.24 -53.09 -6.10
CA ILE A 354 -19.48 -53.36 -6.87
C ILE A 354 -19.69 -54.87 -7.01
N ILE A 355 -18.67 -55.59 -7.46
CA ILE A 355 -18.75 -57.04 -7.68
C ILE A 355 -19.04 -57.77 -6.36
N GLY A 356 -18.31 -57.43 -5.30
CA GLY A 356 -18.54 -57.99 -3.96
C GLY A 356 -19.94 -57.68 -3.43
N PHE A 357 -20.44 -56.46 -3.64
CA PHE A 357 -21.80 -56.08 -3.24
C PHE A 357 -22.85 -56.90 -3.99
N LEU A 358 -22.74 -57.03 -5.32
CA LEU A 358 -23.68 -57.80 -6.13
C LEU A 358 -23.66 -59.29 -5.77
N ILE A 359 -22.48 -59.88 -5.54
CA ILE A 359 -22.35 -61.27 -5.11
C ILE A 359 -22.95 -61.46 -3.71
N GLY A 360 -22.70 -60.52 -2.78
CA GLY A 360 -23.24 -60.56 -1.41
C GLY A 360 -24.76 -60.48 -1.38
N VAL A 361 -25.34 -59.58 -2.18
CA VAL A 361 -26.79 -59.42 -2.34
C VAL A 361 -27.41 -60.65 -2.97
N ASP A 362 -26.85 -61.15 -4.07
CA ASP A 362 -27.37 -62.35 -4.73
C ASP A 362 -27.28 -63.58 -3.80
N ARG A 363 -26.16 -63.74 -3.09
CA ARG A 363 -26.01 -64.80 -2.08
C ARG A 363 -26.99 -64.68 -0.94
N PHE A 364 -27.25 -63.46 -0.44
CA PHE A 364 -28.27 -63.22 0.58
C PHE A 364 -29.65 -63.69 0.10
N PHE A 365 -30.05 -63.32 -1.13
CA PHE A 365 -31.34 -63.77 -1.66
C PHE A 365 -31.35 -65.30 -1.89
N ARG A 366 -30.31 -65.89 -2.49
CA ARG A 366 -30.23 -67.34 -2.72
C ARG A 366 -30.25 -68.18 -1.44
N GLU A 367 -29.61 -67.71 -0.37
CA GLU A 367 -29.61 -68.40 0.93
C GLU A 367 -30.87 -68.10 1.75
N ALA A 368 -31.47 -66.92 1.63
CA ALA A 368 -32.78 -66.62 2.23
C ALA A 368 -33.90 -67.52 1.68
N TYR A 369 -33.81 -67.96 0.41
CA TYR A 369 -34.72 -68.94 -0.18
C TYR A 369 -34.43 -70.39 0.27
N LYS A 370 -33.22 -70.70 0.73
CA LYS A 370 -32.85 -72.03 1.24
C LYS A 370 -32.89 -72.03 2.77
N LEU A 371 -34.10 -72.06 3.31
CA LEU A 371 -34.31 -72.22 4.75
C LEU A 371 -34.02 -73.67 5.21
N ALA A 372 -32.77 -74.13 5.08
CA ALA A 372 -32.34 -75.42 5.61
C ALA A 372 -30.80 -75.50 5.77
N GLY A 373 -30.31 -75.46 7.01
CA GLY A 373 -29.30 -76.43 7.44
C GLY A 373 -28.02 -75.95 8.14
N ARG A 374 -27.52 -74.72 7.96
CA ARG A 374 -26.31 -74.26 8.67
C ARG A 374 -26.38 -72.79 9.07
N THR A 375 -26.34 -72.54 10.38
CA THR A 375 -26.43 -71.22 11.01
C THR A 375 -25.25 -70.29 10.71
N SER A 376 -24.11 -70.80 10.24
CA SER A 376 -22.94 -70.00 9.90
C SER A 376 -23.01 -69.33 8.53
N ASP A 377 -23.76 -69.88 7.58
CA ASP A 377 -23.73 -69.41 6.18
C ASP A 377 -24.67 -68.21 5.95
N ILE A 378 -25.76 -68.14 6.72
CA ILE A 378 -26.81 -67.11 6.61
C ILE A 378 -26.27 -65.68 6.76
N TYR A 379 -25.23 -65.49 7.57
CA TYR A 379 -24.67 -64.16 7.84
C TYR A 379 -23.58 -63.74 6.86
N VAL A 380 -23.05 -64.66 6.05
CA VAL A 380 -21.93 -64.38 5.13
C VAL A 380 -22.37 -63.45 4.00
N GLY A 381 -23.56 -63.67 3.43
CA GLY A 381 -24.11 -62.81 2.36
C GLY A 381 -24.30 -61.35 2.79
N PRO A 382 -25.09 -61.07 3.85
CA PRO A 382 -25.30 -59.71 4.37
C PRO A 382 -24.00 -58.99 4.76
N LEU A 383 -23.08 -59.70 5.42
CA LEU A 383 -21.85 -59.09 5.94
C LEU A 383 -20.87 -58.77 4.80
N LEU A 384 -20.82 -59.62 3.77
CA LEU A 384 -20.06 -59.37 2.56
C LEU A 384 -20.67 -58.22 1.73
N ALA A 385 -21.99 -58.11 1.66
CA ALA A 385 -22.66 -56.98 1.00
C ALA A 385 -22.38 -55.66 1.74
N LEU A 386 -22.51 -55.62 3.07
CA LEU A 386 -22.23 -54.42 3.86
C LEU A 386 -20.75 -54.01 3.78
N GLY A 387 -19.82 -54.95 3.92
CA GLY A 387 -18.38 -54.67 3.82
C GLY A 387 -18.00 -54.15 2.44
N SER A 388 -18.51 -54.77 1.38
CA SER A 388 -18.24 -54.34 0.00
C SER A 388 -18.89 -53.00 -0.34
N GLY A 389 -20.08 -52.73 0.22
CA GLY A 389 -20.76 -51.44 0.07
C GLY A 389 -20.01 -50.28 0.74
N VAL A 390 -19.42 -50.51 1.92
CA VAL A 390 -18.59 -49.49 2.60
C VAL A 390 -17.32 -49.20 1.78
N ILE A 391 -16.64 -50.25 1.29
CA ILE A 391 -15.46 -50.10 0.44
C ILE A 391 -15.82 -49.31 -0.82
N LEU A 392 -16.94 -49.62 -1.46
CA LEU A 392 -17.43 -48.92 -2.64
C LEU A 392 -17.63 -47.41 -2.40
N VAL A 393 -18.33 -47.04 -1.32
CA VAL A 393 -18.60 -45.64 -1.01
C VAL A 393 -17.31 -44.87 -0.74
N ILE A 394 -16.38 -45.47 0.01
CA ILE A 394 -15.09 -44.86 0.32
C ILE A 394 -14.26 -44.70 -0.97
N SER A 395 -14.14 -45.76 -1.78
CA SER A 395 -13.38 -45.71 -3.04
C SER A 395 -13.96 -44.73 -4.04
N ALA A 396 -15.28 -44.65 -4.18
CA ALA A 396 -15.96 -43.68 -5.04
C ALA A 396 -15.75 -42.23 -4.56
N TYR A 397 -15.79 -42.00 -3.24
CA TYR A 397 -15.50 -40.69 -2.66
C TYR A 397 -14.06 -40.25 -2.95
N TYR A 398 -13.08 -41.13 -2.79
CA TYR A 398 -11.68 -40.79 -3.09
C TYR A 398 -11.43 -40.63 -4.59
N LEU A 399 -12.08 -41.42 -5.45
CA LEU A 399 -12.01 -41.26 -6.90
C LEU A 399 -12.57 -39.90 -7.34
N MET A 400 -13.75 -39.52 -6.82
CA MET A 400 -14.35 -38.20 -7.07
C MET A 400 -13.48 -37.07 -6.52
N ARG A 401 -12.84 -37.26 -5.36
CA ARG A 401 -11.92 -36.26 -4.79
C ARG A 401 -10.66 -36.08 -5.63
N VAL A 402 -10.13 -37.15 -6.24
CA VAL A 402 -8.98 -37.07 -7.16
C VAL A 402 -9.38 -36.31 -8.43
N LEU A 403 -10.59 -36.56 -8.94
CA LEU A 403 -11.13 -35.84 -10.10
C LEU A 403 -11.38 -34.35 -9.80
N VAL A 404 -12.06 -34.03 -8.68
CA VAL A 404 -12.43 -32.65 -8.30
C VAL A 404 -11.22 -31.81 -7.86
N ARG A 405 -10.13 -32.43 -7.38
CA ARG A 405 -8.90 -31.69 -7.05
C ARG A 405 -8.17 -31.11 -8.27
N ARG A 406 -8.54 -31.50 -9.49
CA ARG A 406 -7.80 -31.14 -10.71
C ARG A 406 -8.67 -30.63 -11.87
N THR A 407 -9.99 -30.54 -11.70
CA THR A 407 -10.92 -29.72 -12.50
C THR A 407 -11.07 -28.35 -11.88
#